data_AF-A0A955PCR2-F1
#
_entry.id   AF-A0A955PCR2-F1
#
_cell.length_a   1.000
_cell.length_b   1.000
_cell.length_c   1.000
_cell.angle_alpha   90.00
_cell.angle_beta   90.00
_cell.angle_gamma   90.00
#
_symmetry.space_group_name_H-M   'P 1'
#
loop_
_entity.id
_entity.type
_entity.pdbx_description
1 polymer ?
#
loop_
_entity_poly.entity_id
_entity_poly.type
_entity_poly.pdbx_seq_one_letter_code
_entity_poly.pdbx_strand_id
1 'polypeptide(L)'
;MKNVPETESKSERLISLDALRGFDMFMIMGAQAMTRILTEMTGWRWLEVINADFEHPEWNGFTFFDLIFPLFMFLAGVSFAFSLHKRIQRGESLLQIHGHIVKRGFLLILWGAICNGLLSLDFSNVVYFSVLGRIGMGYMGGA
;
A
#
# COMPACT_ATOMS: atom_id res chain seq x y z
N MET A 1 -18.44 4.19 47.13
CA MET A 1 -18.38 4.00 45.66
C MET A 1 -16.93 4.19 45.23
N LYS A 2 -16.23 3.13 44.82
CA LYS A 2 -14.85 3.23 44.34
C LYS A 2 -14.89 3.72 42.89
N ASN A 3 -14.29 4.88 42.63
CA ASN A 3 -14.06 5.39 41.28
C ASN A 3 -13.14 4.40 40.56
N VAL A 4 -13.69 3.65 39.61
CA VAL A 4 -12.89 2.82 38.70
C VAL A 4 -12.22 3.79 37.73
N PRO A 5 -10.88 3.81 37.63
CA PRO A 5 -10.22 4.60 36.62
C PRO A 5 -10.62 4.06 35.25
N GLU A 6 -11.22 4.90 34.41
CA GLU A 6 -11.39 4.60 32.99
C GLU A 6 -9.99 4.32 32.43
N THR A 7 -9.75 3.06 32.08
CA THR A 7 -8.52 2.67 31.41
C THR A 7 -8.56 3.30 30.03
N GLU A 8 -7.77 4.35 29.82
CA GLU A 8 -7.52 4.88 28.48
C GLU A 8 -7.11 3.71 27.58
N SER A 9 -8.03 3.30 26.70
CA SER A 9 -7.76 2.30 25.68
C SER A 9 -6.71 2.87 24.73
N LYS A 10 -5.45 2.57 25.04
CA LYS A 10 -4.32 2.93 24.20
C LYS A 10 -4.55 2.24 22.85
N SER A 11 -4.77 3.03 21.80
CA SER A 11 -4.98 2.50 20.46
C SER A 11 -3.81 1.60 20.07
N GLU A 12 -4.08 0.30 20.07
CA GLU A 12 -3.14 -0.73 19.73
C GLU A 12 -2.94 -0.75 18.21
N ARG A 13 -1.68 -0.86 17.76
CA ARG A 13 -1.38 -0.98 16.33
C ARG A 13 -1.76 -2.39 15.89
N LEU A 14 -2.40 -2.51 14.75
CA LEU A 14 -2.76 -3.81 14.19
C LEU A 14 -1.51 -4.48 13.59
N ILE A 15 -0.90 -5.37 14.38
CA ILE A 15 0.35 -6.06 14.00
C ILE A 15 0.15 -6.89 12.73
N SER A 16 -0.99 -7.55 12.57
CA SER A 16 -1.31 -8.33 11.37
C SER A 16 -1.32 -7.48 10.09
N LEU A 17 -1.82 -6.25 10.18
CA LEU A 17 -1.88 -5.31 9.06
C LEU A 17 -0.49 -4.80 8.69
N ASP A 18 0.33 -4.48 9.68
CA ASP A 18 1.71 -4.05 9.46
C ASP A 18 2.58 -5.22 8.91
N ALA A 19 2.38 -6.45 9.40
CA ALA A 19 3.06 -7.64 8.89
C ALA A 19 2.70 -7.94 7.42
N LEU A 20 1.41 -7.88 7.07
CA LEU A 20 0.95 -8.14 5.72
C LEU A 20 1.43 -7.09 4.72
N ARG A 21 1.47 -5.81 5.11
CA ARG A 21 2.10 -4.75 4.31
C ARG A 21 3.59 -4.96 4.12
N GLY A 22 4.29 -5.37 5.18
CA GLY A 22 5.72 -5.68 5.11
C GLY A 22 6.00 -6.84 4.16
N PHE A 23 5.14 -7.86 4.18
CA PHE A 23 5.16 -8.94 3.22
C PHE A 23 4.99 -8.43 1.78
N ASP A 24 3.98 -7.60 1.49
CA ASP A 24 3.79 -7.01 0.16
C ASP A 24 5.02 -6.21 -0.32
N MET A 25 5.59 -5.37 0.55
CA MET A 25 6.79 -4.59 0.24
C MET A 25 7.99 -5.49 -0.08
N PHE A 26 8.15 -6.58 0.65
CA PHE A 26 9.19 -7.57 0.39
C PHE A 26 8.96 -8.29 -0.95
N MET A 27 7.71 -8.65 -1.27
CA MET A 27 7.38 -9.32 -2.52
C MET A 27 7.71 -8.46 -3.74
N ILE A 28 7.39 -7.16 -3.72
CA ILE A 28 7.64 -6.27 -4.87
C ILE A 28 9.10 -5.83 -5.02
N MET A 29 9.85 -5.68 -3.93
CA MET A 29 11.24 -5.16 -3.99
C MET A 29 12.31 -6.25 -3.98
N GLY A 30 12.06 -7.40 -3.34
CA GLY A 30 13.13 -8.32 -2.97
C GLY A 30 12.90 -9.78 -3.35
N ALA A 31 11.64 -10.24 -3.40
CA ALA A 31 11.36 -11.66 -3.58
C ALA A 31 11.88 -12.20 -4.92
N GLN A 32 11.78 -11.43 -6.02
CA GLN A 32 12.27 -11.86 -7.34
C GLN A 32 13.80 -11.99 -7.38
N ALA A 33 14.51 -11.01 -6.83
CA ALA A 33 15.97 -11.03 -6.78
C ALA A 33 16.45 -12.19 -5.91
N MET A 34 15.79 -12.45 -4.78
CA MET A 34 16.15 -13.54 -3.90
C MET A 34 15.91 -14.92 -4.54
N THR A 35 14.75 -15.14 -5.18
CA THR A 35 14.44 -16.42 -5.83
C THR A 35 15.36 -16.69 -7.01
N ARG A 36 15.75 -15.67 -7.80
CA ARG A 36 16.75 -15.80 -8.87
C ARG A 36 18.11 -16.28 -8.35
N ILE A 37 18.65 -15.58 -7.35
CA ILE A 37 19.96 -15.93 -6.76
C ILE A 37 19.93 -17.35 -6.16
N LEU A 38 18.86 -17.70 -5.43
CA LEU A 38 18.72 -19.04 -4.84
C LEU A 38 18.63 -20.14 -5.91
N THR A 39 17.95 -19.87 -7.03
CA THR A 39 17.83 -20.83 -8.14
C THR A 39 19.19 -21.08 -8.78
N GLU A 40 19.95 -20.02 -9.05
CA GLU A 40 21.29 -20.10 -9.64
C GLU A 40 22.29 -20.86 -8.75
N MET A 41 22.17 -20.75 -7.42
CA MET A 41 23.05 -21.43 -6.48
C MET A 41 22.69 -22.90 -6.21
N THR A 42 21.40 -23.24 -6.18
CA THR A 42 20.95 -24.56 -5.72
C THR A 42 20.50 -25.50 -6.84
N GLY A 43 20.11 -24.96 -8.00
CA GLY A 43 19.55 -25.73 -9.12
C GLY A 43 18.25 -26.45 -8.77
N TRP A 44 17.53 -26.00 -7.74
CA TRP A 44 16.30 -26.65 -7.30
C TRP A 44 15.12 -26.35 -8.23
N ARG A 45 14.56 -27.40 -8.83
CA ARG A 45 13.49 -27.30 -9.83
C ARG A 45 12.19 -26.65 -9.34
N TRP A 46 11.93 -26.64 -8.03
CA TRP A 46 10.77 -25.95 -7.46
C TRP A 46 10.97 -24.44 -7.37
N LEU A 47 12.21 -23.96 -7.27
CA LEU A 47 12.53 -22.53 -7.33
C LEU A 47 12.40 -21.98 -8.74
N GLU A 48 12.70 -22.79 -9.77
CA GLU A 48 12.47 -22.41 -11.18
C GLU A 48 10.99 -22.14 -11.45
N VAL A 49 10.09 -22.99 -10.93
CA VAL A 49 8.64 -22.78 -11.03
C VAL A 49 8.22 -21.50 -10.32
N ILE A 50 8.73 -21.25 -9.11
CA ILE A 50 8.45 -20.02 -8.38
C ILE A 50 8.96 -18.80 -9.14
N ASN A 51 10.14 -18.87 -9.76
CA ASN A 51 10.73 -17.77 -10.53
C ASN A 51 9.92 -17.47 -11.80
N ALA A 52 9.33 -18.49 -12.43
CA ALA A 52 8.43 -18.32 -13.57
C ALA A 52 7.16 -17.51 -13.20
N ASP A 53 6.67 -17.61 -11.96
CA ASP A 53 5.52 -16.82 -11.48
C ASP A 53 5.83 -15.32 -11.29
N PHE A 54 7.10 -14.91 -11.32
CA PHE A 54 7.49 -13.48 -11.31
C PHE A 54 7.51 -12.86 -12.71
N GLU A 55 7.44 -13.66 -13.77
CA GLU A 55 7.39 -13.15 -15.13
C GLU A 55 5.92 -13.00 -15.55
N HIS A 56 5.51 -11.78 -15.91
CA HIS A 56 4.12 -11.54 -16.30
C HIS A 56 3.81 -12.26 -17.62
N PRO A 57 2.78 -13.13 -17.65
CA PRO A 57 2.40 -13.84 -18.87
C PRO A 57 1.80 -12.88 -19.89
N GLU A 58 1.95 -13.19 -21.19
CA GLU A 58 1.39 -12.38 -22.26
C GLU A 58 -0.14 -12.46 -22.29
N TRP A 59 -0.79 -11.40 -21.79
CA TRP A 59 -2.22 -11.02 -21.93
C TRP A 59 -3.29 -12.00 -21.42
N ASN A 60 -3.14 -13.31 -21.61
CA ASN A 60 -4.02 -14.37 -21.12
C ASN A 60 -3.23 -15.26 -20.15
N GLY A 61 -3.05 -14.77 -18.93
CA GLY A 61 -2.46 -15.53 -17.83
C GLY A 61 -2.75 -14.84 -16.50
N PHE A 62 -2.49 -15.57 -15.41
CA PHE A 62 -2.64 -15.06 -14.05
C PHE A 62 -1.48 -15.62 -13.22
N THR A 63 -0.68 -14.74 -12.65
CA THR A 63 0.38 -15.15 -11.73
C THR A 63 0.07 -14.67 -10.32
N PHE A 64 0.72 -15.30 -9.34
CA PHE A 64 0.59 -14.88 -7.95
C PHE A 64 0.96 -13.40 -7.74
N PHE A 65 1.88 -12.87 -8.55
CA PHE A 65 2.29 -11.46 -8.52
C PHE A 65 1.17 -10.47 -8.82
N ASP A 66 0.20 -10.87 -9.64
CA ASP A 66 -0.94 -10.02 -10.00
C ASP A 66 -1.85 -9.73 -8.79
N LEU A 67 -1.83 -10.58 -7.75
CA LEU A 67 -2.62 -10.38 -6.52
C LEU A 67 -2.04 -9.32 -5.58
N ILE A 68 -0.75 -8.98 -5.70
CA ILE A 68 -0.09 -8.05 -4.78
C ILE A 68 -0.70 -6.65 -4.90
N PHE A 69 -0.99 -6.20 -6.13
CA PHE A 69 -1.55 -4.86 -6.33
C PHE A 69 -2.98 -4.72 -5.75
N PRO A 70 -3.95 -5.62 -6.04
CA PRO A 70 -5.26 -5.63 -5.38
C PRO A 70 -5.17 -5.72 -3.86
N LEU A 71 -4.30 -6.58 -3.33
CA LEU A 71 -4.09 -6.73 -1.90
C LEU A 71 -3.60 -5.42 -1.27
N PHE A 72 -2.57 -4.80 -1.86
CA PHE A 72 -2.02 -3.54 -1.38
C PHE A 72 -3.07 -2.41 -1.34
N MET A 73 -3.89 -2.30 -2.39
CA MET A 73 -4.98 -1.33 -2.46
C MET A 73 -6.05 -1.60 -1.38
N PHE A 74 -6.40 -2.87 -1.15
CA PHE A 74 -7.33 -3.26 -0.09
C PHE A 74 -6.79 -2.87 1.30
N LEU A 75 -5.53 -3.19 1.60
CA LEU A 75 -4.91 -2.84 2.89
C LEU A 75 -4.79 -1.33 3.10
N ALA A 76 -4.54 -0.58 2.04
CA ALA A 76 -4.54 0.89 2.08
C ALA A 76 -5.93 1.43 2.48
N GLY A 77 -7.01 0.85 1.94
CA GLY A 77 -8.40 1.18 2.29
C GLY A 77 -8.78 0.80 3.71
N VAL A 78 -8.48 -0.43 4.14
CA VAL A 78 -8.74 -0.88 5.53
C VAL A 78 -8.04 0.04 6.53
N SER A 79 -6.79 0.39 6.26
CA SER A 79 -6.01 1.26 7.14
C SER A 79 -6.54 2.69 7.19
N PHE A 80 -7.13 3.17 6.10
CA PHE A 80 -7.83 4.45 6.09
C PHE A 80 -9.05 4.40 7.03
N ALA A 81 -9.90 3.38 6.91
CA ALA A 81 -11.09 3.22 7.75
C ALA A 81 -10.74 3.17 9.25
N PHE A 82 -9.72 2.40 9.64
CA PHE A 82 -9.25 2.37 11.03
C PHE A 82 -8.69 3.74 11.48
N SER A 83 -7.92 4.42 10.63
CA SER A 83 -7.40 5.75 10.95
C SER A 83 -8.51 6.79 11.11
N LEU A 84 -9.57 6.70 10.30
CA LEU A 84 -10.71 7.60 10.38
C LEU A 84 -11.50 7.35 11.67
N HIS A 85 -11.81 6.09 11.98
CA HIS A 85 -12.50 5.71 13.20
C HIS A 85 -11.78 6.20 14.46
N LYS A 86 -10.44 6.09 14.49
CA LYS A 86 -9.62 6.59 15.59
C LYS A 86 -9.69 8.11 15.78
N ARG A 87 -9.80 8.88 14.69
CA ARG A 87 -9.95 10.34 14.76
C ARG A 87 -11.34 10.75 15.25
N ILE A 88 -12.36 10.02 14.81
CA ILE A 88 -13.74 10.19 15.30
C ILE A 88 -13.81 9.91 16.80
N GLN A 89 -13.22 8.80 17.27
CA GLN A 89 -13.16 8.47 18.70
C GLN A 89 -12.41 9.52 19.54
N ARG A 90 -11.45 10.23 18.94
CA ARG A 90 -10.72 11.33 19.58
C ARG A 90 -11.52 12.64 19.64
N GLY A 91 -12.71 12.69 19.06
CA GLY A 91 -13.54 13.90 19.01
C GLY A 91 -12.99 14.98 18.08
N GLU A 92 -12.16 14.62 17.09
CA GLU A 92 -11.70 15.58 16.07
C GLU A 92 -12.89 16.10 15.26
N SER A 93 -12.90 17.38 14.92
CA SER A 93 -14.00 17.95 14.14
C SER A 93 -13.97 17.45 12.70
N LEU A 94 -15.15 17.37 12.06
CA LEU A 94 -15.25 16.90 10.67
C LEU A 94 -14.37 17.72 9.71
N LEU A 95 -14.23 19.02 9.96
CA LEU A 95 -13.40 19.91 9.14
C LEU A 95 -11.89 19.58 9.27
N GLN A 96 -11.44 19.23 10.49
CA GLN A 96 -10.06 18.81 10.74
C GLN A 96 -9.76 17.46 10.07
N ILE A 97 -10.71 16.53 10.15
CA ILE A 97 -10.61 15.22 9.51
C ILE A 97 -10.54 15.39 7.98
N HIS A 98 -11.46 16.14 7.38
CA HIS A 98 -11.48 16.42 5.95
C HIS A 98 -10.18 17.07 5.46
N GLY A 99 -9.75 18.15 6.13
CA GLY A 99 -8.52 18.86 5.75
C GLY A 99 -7.29 17.95 5.81
N HIS A 100 -7.23 17.05 6.77
CA HIS A 100 -6.16 16.05 6.86
C HIS A 100 -6.20 15.04 5.71
N ILE A 101 -7.39 14.54 5.35
CA ILE A 101 -7.56 13.56 4.27
C ILE A 101 -7.17 14.18 2.94
N VAL A 102 -7.69 15.37 2.62
CA VAL A 102 -7.39 16.10 1.38
C VAL A 102 -5.90 16.42 1.28
N LYS A 103 -5.28 16.94 2.35
CA LYS A 103 -3.84 17.23 2.37
C LYS A 103 -3.01 15.98 2.08
N ARG A 104 -3.35 14.85 2.72
CA ARG A 104 -2.62 13.59 2.52
C ARG A 104 -2.84 13.03 1.11
N GLY A 105 -4.07 13.05 0.62
CA GLY A 105 -4.41 12.61 -0.74
C GLY A 105 -3.65 13.41 -1.80
N PHE A 106 -3.66 14.74 -1.67
CA PHE A 106 -2.92 15.64 -2.55
C PHE A 106 -1.40 15.38 -2.51
N LEU A 107 -0.82 15.22 -1.33
CA LEU A 107 0.61 14.89 -1.19
C LEU A 107 0.96 13.57 -1.88
N LEU A 108 0.12 12.53 -1.76
CA LEU A 108 0.35 11.25 -2.41
C LEU A 108 0.28 11.36 -3.94
N ILE A 109 -0.68 12.13 -4.48
CA ILE A 109 -0.78 12.39 -5.91
C ILE A 109 0.46 13.16 -6.39
N LEU A 110 0.87 14.19 -5.65
CA LEU A 110 2.06 14.99 -5.98
C LEU A 110 3.33 14.13 -5.99
N TRP A 111 3.54 13.31 -4.95
CA TRP A 111 4.67 12.38 -4.91
C TRP A 111 4.63 11.36 -6.03
N GLY A 112 3.45 10.81 -6.32
CA GLY A 112 3.25 9.93 -7.46
C GLY A 112 3.66 10.58 -8.77
N ALA A 113 3.23 11.83 -9.01
CA ALA A 113 3.58 12.57 -10.21
C ALA A 113 5.08 12.87 -10.30
N ILE A 114 5.71 13.29 -9.20
CA ILE A 114 7.16 13.54 -9.12
C ILE A 114 7.95 12.27 -9.49
N CYS A 115 7.61 11.13 -8.91
CA CYS A 115 8.28 9.85 -9.20
C CYS A 115 8.05 9.36 -10.63
N ASN A 116 6.98 9.80 -11.31
CA ASN A 116 6.63 9.37 -12.68
C ASN A 116 7.01 10.41 -13.75
N GLY A 117 8.01 11.26 -13.47
CA GLY A 117 8.59 12.14 -14.48
C GLY A 117 7.98 13.55 -14.56
N LEU A 118 7.22 13.99 -13.56
CA LEU A 118 6.76 15.39 -13.52
C LEU A 118 7.93 16.40 -13.53
N LEU A 119 9.07 16.03 -12.93
CA LEU A 119 10.28 16.88 -12.92
C LEU A 119 11.10 16.81 -14.21
N SER A 120 10.91 15.78 -15.04
CA SER A 120 11.59 15.68 -16.34
C SER A 120 10.90 16.49 -17.44
N LEU A 121 9.77 17.16 -17.14
CA LEU A 121 8.98 18.02 -18.04
C LEU A 121 8.58 17.38 -19.39
N ASP A 122 8.69 16.06 -19.50
CA ASP A 122 8.25 15.29 -20.66
C ASP A 122 6.79 14.86 -20.47
N PHE A 123 5.89 15.80 -20.76
CA PHE A 123 4.44 15.59 -20.61
C PHE A 123 3.86 14.52 -21.54
N SER A 124 4.62 13.99 -22.51
CA SER A 124 4.14 12.89 -23.38
C SER A 124 4.24 11.52 -22.71
N ASN A 125 5.16 11.33 -21.76
CA ASN A 125 5.43 10.02 -21.14
C ASN A 125 5.09 9.96 -19.65
N VAL A 126 4.39 10.97 -19.11
CA VAL A 126 3.99 10.96 -17.69
C VAL A 126 2.99 9.83 -17.47
N VAL A 127 3.36 8.87 -16.62
CA VAL A 127 2.44 7.85 -16.13
C VAL A 127 1.51 8.51 -15.11
N TYR A 128 0.38 9.01 -15.60
CA TYR A 128 -0.61 9.71 -14.77
C TYR A 128 -1.23 8.80 -13.69
N PHE A 129 -1.27 7.48 -13.90
CA PHE A 129 -1.93 6.49 -13.03
C PHE A 129 -0.97 5.69 -12.15
N SER A 130 -0.12 6.37 -11.39
CA SER A 130 0.75 5.73 -10.40
C SER A 130 -0.03 5.11 -9.23
N VAL A 131 0.56 4.11 -8.57
CA VAL A 131 -0.03 3.47 -7.36
C VAL A 131 -0.31 4.52 -6.27
N LEU A 132 0.64 5.43 -6.04
CA LEU A 132 0.47 6.53 -5.08
C LEU A 132 -0.69 7.46 -5.47
N GLY A 133 -0.82 7.78 -6.76
CA GLY A 133 -1.92 8.58 -7.27
C GLY A 133 -3.28 7.90 -7.06
N ARG A 134 -3.39 6.59 -7.32
CA ARG A 134 -4.63 5.81 -7.10
C ARG A 134 -5.04 5.80 -5.63
N ILE A 135 -4.09 5.63 -4.71
CA ILE A 135 -4.34 5.72 -3.27
C ILE A 135 -4.76 7.14 -2.89
N GLY A 136 -4.06 8.16 -3.39
CA GLY A 136 -4.38 9.56 -3.11
C GLY A 136 -5.79 9.95 -3.58
N MET A 137 -6.18 9.54 -4.79
CA MET A 137 -7.55 9.73 -5.30
C MET A 137 -8.59 8.99 -4.46
N GLY A 138 -8.30 7.74 -4.06
CA GLY A 138 -9.18 6.98 -3.18
C GLY A 138 -9.41 7.64 -1.82
N TYR A 139 -8.38 8.28 -1.27
CA TYR A 139 -8.52 9.07 -0.03
C TYR A 139 -9.44 10.27 -0.21
N MET A 140 -9.32 10.98 -1.34
CA MET A 140 -10.14 12.17 -1.61
C MET A 140 -11.60 11.84 -1.90
N GLY A 141 -11.89 10.69 -2.53
CA GLY A 141 -13.27 10.24 -2.79
C GLY A 141 -13.99 9.67 -1.56
N GLY A 142 -13.28 9.36 -0.49
CA GLY A 142 -13.83 8.89 0.79
C GLY A 142 -13.95 9.95 1.88
N ALA A 143 -13.57 11.20 1.58
CA ALA A 143 -13.86 12.38 2.42
C ALA A 143 -15.27 12.88 2.06
#